data_AF-A0A952ZHU1-F1
#
_entry.id   AF-A0A952ZHU1-F1
#
_cell.length_a   1.000
_cell.length_b   1.000
_cell.length_c   1.000
_cell.angle_alpha   90.00
_cell.angle_beta   90.00
_cell.angle_gamma   90.00
#
_symmetry.space_group_name_H-M   'P 1'
#
loop_
_entity.id
_entity.type
_entity.pdbx_description
1 polymer ?
#
loop_
_entity_poly.entity_id
_entity_poly.type
_entity_poly.pdbx_seq_one_letter_code
_entity_poly.pdbx_strand_id
1 'polypeptide(L)'
;MKHESAIKPDGPVAMQLLGDIVSFSAVAAGGETVSVADSIAAVRKLFGDGKVTEQKLEQAIAGTEDVIMPLLRSLPQRAVLEVSGAELAEVLRLLSVQAGVAVPTASVEHLFNLLADHACGSPVAWRQPVPAAHVALGLTVLREVLHHGGFDAVSLSSPAL
;
A
#
# COMPACT_ATOMS: atom_id res chain seq x y z
N MET A 1 -9.36 39.60 11.91
CA MET A 1 -9.63 38.24 11.40
C MET A 1 -8.64 37.30 12.09
N LYS A 2 -9.13 36.37 12.89
CA LYS A 2 -8.28 35.34 13.50
C LYS A 2 -8.00 34.31 12.40
N HIS A 3 -6.75 34.13 12.02
CA HIS A 3 -6.33 32.93 11.31
C HIS A 3 -6.37 31.79 12.33
N GLU A 4 -7.46 31.02 12.34
CA GLU A 4 -7.43 29.68 12.92
C GLU A 4 -6.45 28.87 12.09
N SER A 5 -5.22 28.78 12.58
CA SER A 5 -4.28 27.74 12.16
C SER A 5 -4.93 26.43 12.54
N ALA A 6 -5.58 25.79 11.56
CA ALA A 6 -6.07 24.43 11.73
C ALA A 6 -4.89 23.59 12.19
N ILE A 7 -4.95 23.10 13.42
CA ILE A 7 -4.05 22.07 13.93
C ILE A 7 -4.30 20.87 13.02
N LYS A 8 -3.43 20.69 12.02
CA LYS A 8 -3.37 19.41 11.30
C LYS A 8 -3.05 18.39 12.41
N PRO A 9 -3.82 17.32 12.58
CA PRO A 9 -3.51 16.37 13.63
C PRO A 9 -2.10 15.86 13.38
N ASP A 10 -1.13 16.13 14.23
CA ASP A 10 0.26 15.80 13.91
C ASP A 10 0.51 14.32 14.23
N GLY A 11 0.24 13.45 13.24
CA GLY A 11 0.53 12.02 13.30
C GLY A 11 0.37 11.35 11.93
N PRO A 12 1.27 10.44 11.54
CA PRO A 12 1.16 9.69 10.29
C PRO A 12 -0.09 8.80 10.30
N VAL A 13 -0.63 8.49 9.12
CA VAL A 13 -1.48 7.31 8.98
C VAL A 13 -0.52 6.13 8.85
N ALA A 14 -0.65 5.14 9.72
CA ALA A 14 0.13 3.92 9.68
C ALA A 14 -0.74 2.77 9.15
N MET A 15 -0.24 2.07 8.15
CA MET A 15 -0.82 0.85 7.60
C MET A 15 0.03 -0.36 7.99
N GLN A 16 -0.62 -1.46 8.32
CA GLN A 16 0.04 -2.74 8.52
C GLN A 16 -0.62 -3.80 7.64
N LEU A 17 0.21 -4.63 6.99
CA LEU A 17 -0.23 -5.87 6.34
C LEU A 17 0.40 -7.04 7.10
N LEU A 18 -0.44 -7.78 7.84
CA LEU A 18 0.00 -8.92 8.65
C LEU A 18 -0.89 -10.12 8.39
N GLY A 19 -0.33 -11.15 7.73
CA GLY A 19 -1.12 -12.28 7.29
C GLY A 19 -2.29 -11.81 6.43
N ASP A 20 -3.50 -12.26 6.74
CA ASP A 20 -4.68 -11.92 5.94
C ASP A 20 -5.35 -10.61 6.31
N ILE A 21 -4.73 -9.77 7.14
CA ILE A 21 -5.33 -8.53 7.63
C ILE A 21 -4.55 -7.33 7.13
N VAL A 22 -5.28 -6.38 6.54
CA VAL A 22 -4.83 -5.00 6.37
C VAL A 22 -5.45 -4.15 7.47
N SER A 23 -4.64 -3.38 8.17
CA SER A 23 -5.10 -2.45 9.19
C SER A 23 -4.51 -1.07 8.99
N PHE A 24 -5.25 -0.07 9.45
CA PHE A 24 -4.85 1.33 9.46
C PHE A 24 -5.03 1.88 10.86
N SER A 25 -4.13 2.77 11.25
CA SER A 25 -4.25 3.56 12.48
C SER A 25 -3.82 4.99 12.23
N ALA A 26 -4.51 5.94 12.86
CA ALA A 26 -4.14 7.34 12.81
C ALA A 26 -4.61 8.05 14.08
N VAL A 27 -3.86 9.06 14.51
CA VAL A 27 -4.29 9.96 15.59
C VAL A 27 -5.15 11.07 14.98
N ALA A 28 -6.40 11.16 15.43
CA ALA A 28 -7.34 12.21 15.04
C ALA A 28 -6.98 13.56 15.70
N ALA A 29 -7.60 14.65 15.24
CA ALA A 29 -7.38 16.01 15.79
C ALA A 29 -7.61 16.12 17.30
N GLY A 30 -8.47 15.27 17.87
CA GLY A 30 -8.75 15.21 19.30
C GLY A 30 -7.79 14.34 20.12
N GLY A 31 -6.74 13.77 19.51
CA GLY A 31 -5.82 12.84 20.17
C GLY A 31 -6.35 11.40 20.29
N GLU A 32 -7.58 11.14 19.84
CA GLU A 32 -8.14 9.79 19.77
C GLU A 32 -7.49 9.01 18.62
N THR A 33 -7.09 7.76 18.89
CA THR A 33 -6.61 6.84 17.86
C THR A 33 -7.79 6.20 17.15
N VAL A 34 -7.90 6.44 15.85
CA VAL A 34 -8.80 5.69 14.96
C VAL A 34 -8.03 4.50 14.43
N SER A 35 -8.59 3.30 14.62
CA SER A 35 -8.04 2.06 14.07
C SER A 35 -9.12 1.28 13.34
N VAL A 36 -8.85 0.90 12.11
CA VAL A 36 -9.75 0.12 11.26
C VAL A 36 -8.98 -1.01 10.58
N ALA A 37 -9.62 -2.16 10.39
CA ALA A 37 -8.98 -3.31 9.78
C ALA A 37 -10.01 -4.19 9.10
N ASP A 38 -9.59 -4.90 8.05
CA ASP A 38 -10.40 -5.89 7.39
C ASP A 38 -9.50 -6.95 6.70
N SER A 39 -10.11 -8.01 6.19
CA SER A 39 -9.41 -9.14 5.62
C SER A 39 -9.15 -8.98 4.12
N ILE A 40 -7.91 -9.27 3.71
CA ILE A 40 -7.48 -9.43 2.33
C ILE A 40 -7.30 -10.91 1.94
N ALA A 41 -7.83 -11.86 2.71
CA ALA A 41 -7.63 -13.31 2.49
C ALA A 41 -8.03 -13.75 1.07
N ALA A 42 -9.13 -13.19 0.53
CA ALA A 42 -9.57 -13.48 -0.83
C ALA A 42 -8.54 -13.02 -1.88
N VAL A 43 -7.98 -11.82 -1.70
CA VAL A 43 -6.92 -11.26 -2.56
C VAL A 43 -5.65 -12.11 -2.46
N ARG A 44 -5.23 -12.49 -1.25
CA ARG A 44 -4.05 -13.35 -1.05
C ARG A 44 -4.17 -14.68 -1.79
N LYS A 45 -5.35 -15.31 -1.77
CA LYS A 45 -5.59 -16.60 -2.44
C LYS A 45 -5.32 -16.55 -3.95
N LEU A 46 -5.53 -15.40 -4.61
CA LEU A 46 -5.26 -15.24 -6.04
C LEU A 46 -3.78 -15.50 -6.39
N PHE A 47 -2.87 -15.18 -5.47
CA PHE A 47 -1.43 -15.31 -5.64
C PHE A 47 -0.84 -16.60 -5.04
N GLY A 48 -1.67 -17.48 -4.47
CA GLY A 48 -1.21 -18.65 -3.70
C GLY A 48 -0.45 -19.71 -4.53
N ASP A 49 -0.60 -19.73 -5.85
CA ASP A 49 0.11 -20.63 -6.76
C ASP A 49 1.40 -20.01 -7.35
N GLY A 50 1.72 -18.78 -6.96
CA GLY A 50 2.88 -18.03 -7.43
C GLY A 50 2.79 -17.55 -8.89
N LYS A 51 1.66 -17.70 -9.58
CA LYS A 51 1.46 -17.20 -10.95
C LYS A 51 0.66 -15.91 -10.93
N VAL A 52 1.23 -14.86 -11.52
CA VAL A 52 0.53 -13.60 -11.76
C VAL A 52 0.14 -13.50 -13.23
N THR A 53 -1.16 -13.47 -13.47
CA THR A 53 -1.78 -13.26 -14.77
C THR A 53 -2.58 -11.97 -14.73
N GLU A 54 -2.83 -11.38 -15.90
CA GLU A 54 -3.68 -10.18 -16.04
C GLU A 54 -5.01 -10.33 -15.28
N GLN A 55 -5.76 -11.42 -15.56
CA GLN A 55 -7.03 -11.70 -14.89
C GLN A 55 -6.92 -11.74 -13.36
N LYS A 56 -5.86 -12.33 -12.81
CA LYS A 56 -5.66 -12.38 -11.36
C LYS A 56 -5.34 -11.01 -10.78
N LEU A 57 -4.58 -10.21 -11.52
CA LEU A 57 -4.25 -8.85 -11.11
C LEU A 57 -5.50 -7.97 -11.08
N GLU A 58 -6.35 -8.04 -12.11
CA GLU A 58 -7.64 -7.35 -12.14
C GLU A 58 -8.55 -7.77 -10.97
N GLN A 59 -8.65 -9.07 -10.69
CA GLN A 59 -9.41 -9.59 -9.55
C GLN A 59 -8.83 -9.13 -8.21
N ALA A 60 -7.50 -9.03 -8.11
CA ALA A 60 -6.83 -8.57 -6.91
C ALA A 60 -7.06 -7.08 -6.68
N ILE A 61 -7.01 -6.26 -7.73
CA ILE A 61 -7.36 -4.83 -7.66
C ILE A 61 -8.79 -4.67 -7.15
N ALA A 62 -9.77 -5.29 -7.82
CA ALA A 62 -11.18 -5.17 -7.42
C ALA A 62 -11.42 -5.64 -5.98
N GLY A 63 -10.86 -6.79 -5.60
CA GLY A 63 -10.97 -7.31 -4.24
C GLY A 63 -10.26 -6.45 -3.19
N THR A 64 -9.14 -5.80 -3.55
CA THR A 64 -8.48 -4.83 -2.68
C THR A 64 -9.33 -3.57 -2.54
N GLU A 65 -9.86 -3.01 -3.62
CA GLU A 65 -10.71 -1.81 -3.60
C GLU A 65 -11.95 -1.99 -2.70
N ASP A 66 -12.64 -3.13 -2.82
CA ASP A 66 -13.78 -3.49 -1.98
C ASP A 66 -13.44 -3.43 -0.48
N VAL A 67 -12.23 -3.85 -0.12
CA VAL A 67 -11.73 -3.88 1.25
C VAL A 67 -11.28 -2.50 1.71
N ILE A 68 -10.45 -1.80 0.93
CA ILE A 68 -9.78 -0.58 1.40
C ILE A 68 -10.67 0.65 1.33
N MET A 69 -11.59 0.75 0.37
CA MET A 69 -12.38 1.97 0.17
C MET A 69 -13.22 2.35 1.41
N PRO A 70 -13.91 1.42 2.10
CA PRO A 70 -14.59 1.73 3.35
C PRO A 70 -13.62 2.17 4.46
N LEU A 71 -12.46 1.52 4.56
CA LEU A 71 -11.44 1.81 5.59
C LEU A 71 -10.87 3.22 5.42
N LEU A 72 -10.47 3.58 4.19
CA LEU A 72 -9.86 4.87 3.86
C LEU A 72 -10.79 6.05 4.15
N ARG A 73 -12.11 5.89 3.99
CA ARG A 73 -13.09 6.96 4.30
C ARG A 73 -13.12 7.36 5.77
N SER A 74 -12.66 6.49 6.66
CA SER A 74 -12.63 6.76 8.10
C SER A 74 -11.35 7.45 8.57
N LEU A 75 -10.34 7.54 7.69
CA LEU A 75 -9.01 8.05 8.02
C LEU A 75 -8.89 9.55 7.73
N PRO A 76 -8.10 10.28 8.52
CA PRO A 76 -7.76 11.66 8.21
C PRO A 76 -6.88 11.72 6.94
N GLN A 77 -7.06 12.75 6.11
CA GLN A 77 -6.19 12.96 4.94
C GLN A 77 -4.76 13.33 5.37
N ARG A 78 -3.78 12.65 4.76
CA ARG A 78 -2.34 12.85 4.98
C ARG A 78 -1.56 12.77 3.68
N ALA A 79 -0.42 13.46 3.66
CA ALA A 79 0.53 13.37 2.55
C ALA A 79 1.36 12.08 2.58
N VAL A 80 1.68 11.55 3.77
CA VAL A 80 2.58 10.39 3.90
C VAL A 80 1.88 9.24 4.63
N LEU A 81 1.99 8.05 4.04
CA LEU A 81 1.59 6.78 4.63
C LEU A 81 2.83 6.08 5.22
N GLU A 82 2.77 5.71 6.49
CA GLU A 82 3.76 4.79 7.05
C GLU A 82 3.29 3.35 6.90
N VAL A 83 4.16 2.43 6.51
CA VAL A 83 3.82 1.03 6.32
C VAL A 83 4.68 0.08 7.13
N SER A 84 4.08 -1.01 7.58
CA SER A 84 4.77 -2.13 8.21
C SER A 84 4.20 -3.48 7.74
N GLY A 85 4.99 -4.54 7.89
CA GLY A 85 4.65 -5.89 7.41
C GLY A 85 5.66 -6.39 6.38
N ALA A 86 5.89 -7.70 6.37
CA ALA A 86 6.96 -8.31 5.57
C ALA A 86 6.75 -8.09 4.07
N GLU A 87 5.51 -8.25 3.58
CA GLU A 87 5.20 -8.03 2.17
C GLU A 87 5.40 -6.58 1.73
N LEU A 88 5.05 -5.60 2.56
CA LEU A 88 5.24 -4.16 2.26
C LEU A 88 6.71 -3.74 2.36
N ALA A 89 7.44 -4.30 3.33
CA ALA A 89 8.89 -4.11 3.46
C ALA A 89 9.63 -4.60 2.22
N GLU A 90 9.22 -5.73 1.65
CA GLU A 90 9.84 -6.26 0.45
C GLU A 90 9.58 -5.38 -0.78
N VAL A 91 8.37 -4.81 -0.91
CA VAL A 91 8.06 -3.82 -1.97
C VAL A 91 8.98 -2.60 -1.86
N LEU A 92 9.13 -2.03 -0.66
CA LEU A 92 9.99 -0.85 -0.45
C LEU A 92 11.48 -1.18 -0.61
N ARG A 93 11.90 -2.41 -0.32
CA ARG A 93 13.26 -2.89 -0.60
C ARG A 93 13.56 -2.91 -2.10
N LEU A 94 12.61 -3.33 -2.94
CA LEU A 94 12.77 -3.33 -4.40
C LEU A 94 12.92 -1.93 -4.99
N LEU A 95 12.25 -0.95 -4.38
CA LEU A 95 12.39 0.47 -4.72
C LEU A 95 13.72 1.06 -4.21
N SER A 96 14.61 0.25 -3.61
CA SER A 96 15.91 0.64 -3.06
C SER A 96 15.83 1.74 -2.00
N VAL A 97 14.81 1.67 -1.16
CA VAL A 97 14.46 2.70 -0.18
C VAL A 97 15.16 2.43 1.14
N GLN A 98 15.82 3.45 1.69
CA GLN A 98 16.32 3.39 3.07
C GLN A 98 15.18 3.64 4.06
N ALA A 99 15.19 2.98 5.22
CA ALA A 99 14.19 3.19 6.26
C ALA A 99 14.08 4.68 6.65
N GLY A 100 12.86 5.17 6.84
CA GLY A 100 12.59 6.59 7.14
C GLY A 100 12.66 7.54 5.94
N VAL A 101 13.01 7.07 4.74
CA VAL A 101 12.93 7.86 3.52
C VAL A 101 11.57 7.64 2.86
N ALA A 102 10.83 8.73 2.66
CA ALA A 102 9.56 8.70 1.95
C ALA A 102 9.77 8.52 0.44
N VAL A 103 8.94 7.69 -0.17
CA VAL A 103 8.98 7.30 -1.56
C VAL A 103 7.75 7.84 -2.26
N PRO A 104 7.88 8.58 -3.36
CA PRO A 104 6.72 9.11 -4.06
C PRO A 104 5.81 7.97 -4.55
N THR A 105 4.49 8.19 -4.45
CA THR A 105 3.46 7.27 -4.97
C THR A 105 3.72 6.85 -6.41
N ALA A 106 4.20 7.79 -7.25
CA ALA A 106 4.57 7.53 -8.64
C ALA A 106 5.63 6.42 -8.82
N SER A 107 6.51 6.21 -7.84
CA SER A 107 7.52 5.13 -7.89
C SER A 107 6.87 3.76 -7.66
N VAL A 108 5.89 3.69 -6.76
CA VAL A 108 5.10 2.48 -6.51
C VAL A 108 4.23 2.17 -7.73
N GLU A 109 3.59 3.19 -8.32
CA GLU A 109 2.82 3.03 -9.57
C GLU A 109 3.68 2.53 -10.72
N HIS A 110 4.90 3.06 -10.87
CA HIS A 110 5.83 2.58 -11.89
C HIS A 110 6.18 1.08 -11.69
N LEU A 111 6.50 0.66 -10.46
CA LEU A 111 6.77 -0.74 -10.16
C LEU A 111 5.54 -1.63 -10.40
N PHE A 112 4.34 -1.15 -10.10
CA PHE A 112 3.09 -1.84 -10.40
C PHE A 112 2.88 -2.01 -11.91
N ASN A 113 3.17 -0.99 -12.73
CA ASN A 113 3.06 -1.09 -14.18
C ASN A 113 3.99 -2.16 -14.76
N LEU A 114 5.20 -2.32 -14.20
CA LEU A 114 6.10 -3.42 -14.58
C LEU A 114 5.51 -4.79 -14.26
N LEU A 115 4.83 -4.93 -13.12
CA LEU A 115 4.10 -6.15 -12.76
C LEU A 115 2.94 -6.42 -13.74
N ALA A 116 2.18 -5.38 -14.09
CA ALA A 116 1.06 -5.49 -15.04
C ALA A 116 1.55 -5.91 -16.43
N ASP A 117 2.60 -5.27 -16.96
CA ASP A 117 3.21 -5.64 -18.24
C ASP A 117 3.64 -7.11 -18.27
N HIS A 118 4.21 -7.61 -17.16
CA HIS A 118 4.56 -9.02 -17.01
C HIS A 118 3.32 -9.92 -16.96
N ALA A 119 2.28 -9.51 -16.23
CA ALA A 119 1.01 -10.24 -16.10
C ALA A 119 0.27 -10.39 -17.44
N CYS A 120 0.39 -9.39 -18.33
CA CYS A 120 -0.13 -9.40 -19.70
C CYS A 120 0.75 -10.19 -20.69
N GLY A 121 1.87 -10.76 -20.25
CA GLY A 121 2.75 -11.56 -21.10
C GLY A 121 3.60 -10.74 -22.09
N SER A 122 3.91 -9.48 -21.77
CA SER A 122 4.76 -8.63 -22.61
C SER A 122 6.15 -9.26 -22.82
N PRO A 123 6.57 -9.52 -24.07
CA PRO A 123 7.90 -10.08 -24.36
C PRO A 123 9.06 -9.16 -23.91
N VAL A 124 8.80 -7.87 -23.77
CA VAL A 124 9.78 -6.88 -23.25
C VAL A 124 9.91 -7.02 -21.73
N ALA A 125 8.81 -7.29 -21.03
CA ALA A 125 8.78 -7.48 -19.57
C ALA A 125 9.55 -8.72 -19.13
N TRP A 126 9.64 -9.77 -19.95
CA TRP A 126 10.44 -10.98 -19.63
C TRP A 126 11.95 -10.73 -19.54
N ARG A 127 12.43 -9.59 -20.05
CA ARG A 127 13.84 -9.17 -19.92
C ARG A 127 14.13 -8.41 -18.62
N GLN A 128 13.09 -8.02 -17.90
CA GLN A 128 13.22 -7.45 -16.57
C GLN A 128 12.81 -8.51 -15.55
N PRO A 129 13.65 -8.82 -14.54
CA PRO A 129 13.25 -9.73 -13.49
C PRO A 129 12.16 -9.05 -12.66
N VAL A 130 10.90 -9.25 -13.05
CA VAL A 130 9.78 -8.86 -12.20
C VAL A 130 9.75 -9.86 -11.05
N PRO A 131 9.80 -9.42 -9.79
CA PRO A 131 9.72 -10.31 -8.62
C PRO A 131 8.29 -10.85 -8.49
N ALA A 132 7.85 -11.62 -9.47
CA ALA A 132 6.48 -11.60 -9.95
C ALA A 132 5.45 -12.19 -8.98
N ALA A 133 5.82 -13.03 -8.03
CA ALA A 133 4.85 -13.70 -7.16
C ALA A 133 4.83 -13.15 -5.73
N HIS A 134 6.00 -13.00 -5.12
CA HIS A 134 6.10 -12.81 -3.68
C HIS A 134 5.82 -11.36 -3.24
N VAL A 135 5.96 -10.37 -4.14
CA VAL A 135 5.56 -8.98 -3.86
C VAL A 135 4.22 -8.59 -4.45
N ALA A 136 3.60 -9.42 -5.30
CA ALA A 136 2.40 -9.04 -6.03
C ALA A 136 1.25 -8.63 -5.10
N LEU A 137 1.05 -9.36 -4.00
CA LEU A 137 0.06 -9.01 -2.99
C LEU A 137 0.37 -7.65 -2.35
N GLY A 138 1.56 -7.49 -1.77
CA GLY A 138 1.95 -6.25 -1.09
C GLY A 138 1.92 -5.04 -2.02
N LEU A 139 2.39 -5.19 -3.26
CA LEU A 139 2.43 -4.14 -4.27
C LEU A 139 1.03 -3.75 -4.74
N THR A 140 0.15 -4.72 -5.00
CA THR A 140 -1.24 -4.45 -5.39
C THR A 140 -1.97 -3.71 -4.27
N VAL A 141 -1.91 -4.23 -3.04
CA VAL A 141 -2.55 -3.60 -1.88
C VAL A 141 -2.00 -2.18 -1.66
N LEU A 142 -0.68 -2.01 -1.69
CA LEU A 142 -0.07 -0.70 -1.49
C LEU A 142 -0.45 0.30 -2.58
N ARG A 143 -0.43 -0.11 -3.85
CA ARG A 143 -0.77 0.76 -4.98
C ARG A 143 -2.20 1.28 -4.83
N GLU A 144 -3.17 0.40 -4.57
CA GLU A 144 -4.56 0.81 -4.41
C GLU A 144 -4.77 1.74 -3.21
N VAL A 145 -4.08 1.48 -2.09
CA VAL A 145 -4.13 2.35 -0.91
C VAL A 145 -3.58 3.74 -1.20
N LEU A 146 -2.44 3.84 -1.88
CA LEU A 146 -1.85 5.13 -2.23
C LEU A 146 -2.74 5.89 -3.22
N HIS A 147 -3.21 5.19 -4.26
CA HIS A 147 -4.02 5.76 -5.33
C HIS A 147 -5.37 6.30 -4.84
N HIS A 148 -6.10 5.52 -4.04
CA HIS A 148 -7.43 5.92 -3.53
C HIS A 148 -7.38 6.71 -2.23
N GLY A 149 -6.31 6.55 -1.44
CA GLY A 149 -6.12 7.26 -0.17
C GLY A 149 -5.61 8.70 -0.32
N GLY A 150 -5.13 9.07 -1.50
CA GLY A 150 -4.63 10.41 -1.79
C GLY A 150 -3.30 10.74 -1.10
N PHE A 151 -2.47 9.72 -0.89
CA PHE A 151 -1.14 9.89 -0.31
C PHE A 151 -0.13 10.29 -1.39
N ASP A 152 0.75 11.23 -1.07
CA ASP A 152 1.83 11.68 -1.95
C ASP A 152 3.03 10.72 -1.90
N ALA A 153 3.23 10.08 -0.74
CA ALA A 153 4.38 9.21 -0.51
C ALA A 153 4.12 8.12 0.54
N VAL A 154 5.01 7.13 0.56
CA VAL A 154 5.04 6.03 1.53
C VAL A 154 6.42 5.87 2.15
N SER A 155 6.50 5.50 3.43
CA SER A 155 7.76 5.14 4.10
C SER A 155 7.60 3.89 4.96
N LEU A 156 8.68 3.12 5.14
CA LEU A 156 8.69 2.07 6.16
C LEU A 156 8.61 2.69 7.55
N SER A 157 7.71 2.16 8.39
CA SER A 157 7.67 2.49 9.82
C SER A 157 9.03 2.18 10.44
N SER A 158 9.60 3.14 11.18
CA SER A 158 10.79 2.88 11.97
C SER A 158 10.47 1.83 13.04
N PRO A 159 11.37 0.85 13.30
CA PRO A 159 11.23 0.03 14.49
C PRO A 159 11.25 0.97 15.70
N ALA A 160 10.30 0.77 16.64
CA ALA A 160 10.35 1.47 17.91
C ALA A 160 11.72 1.17 18.57
N LEU A 161 12.49 2.22 18.85
CA LEU A 161 13.78 2.14 19.55
C LEU A 161 13.59 1.69 21.00
#